data_AF-A0A7C2FVK3-F1
#
_entry.id   AF-A0A7C2FVK3-F1
#
_cell.length_a   1.000
_cell.length_b   1.000
_cell.length_c   1.000
_cell.angle_alpha   90.00
_cell.angle_beta   90.00
_cell.angle_gamma   90.00
#
_symmetry.space_group_name_H-M   'P 1'
#
loop_
_entity.id
_entity.type
_entity.pdbx_description
1 polymer ?
#
loop_
_entity_poly.entity_id
_entity_poly.type
_entity_poly.pdbx_seq_one_letter_code
_entity_poly.pdbx_strand_id
1 'polypeptide(L)'
;IFASVFGIASIFGPTVGGYITDHLSWRWVFYVNLPIGLLAFGVLLLAFPDVRVRRSAPPQVDYLGAALFTAAVVPFMLAVSWGGTTYPWTSPQELGLFGLSLGFTAAFLWAETRAPEPLVPLGFFRNRAALVGLVAAFFTSLAMFASILFIPLFIQGVIGASATTSGNILTPMMLSFIVGSTAAGQIIYRTGRYRAVAVGALLILFGGMVLLSTVDANTGYLGILPYMLVVGIGLGATMPTFTIAVQNAVPYPQLGMATGFMSFARATGGAIGAAVMGSIVANRLSAAFTENLRTLLGPERMGALPDGLRDALSNPSNLLARGLEGGGGMSSAGELLNRLGPQAGGLGQTLLEALRLALADAIRLAFRVDAALVLLVLVVVVLFLEELPLRSSHTQPVRPSA
;
A
#
# COMPACT_ATOMS: atom_id res chain seq x y z
N ILE A 1 -22.95 -9.27 2.83
CA ILE A 1 -22.56 -9.13 4.27
C ILE A 1 -21.11 -8.67 4.40
N PHE A 2 -20.09 -9.48 4.13
CA PHE A 2 -18.69 -9.05 4.28
C PHE A 2 -18.32 -7.78 3.48
N ALA A 3 -18.71 -7.69 2.20
CA ALA A 3 -18.53 -6.48 1.40
C ALA A 3 -19.32 -5.26 1.94
N SER A 4 -20.49 -5.51 2.53
CA SER A 4 -21.34 -4.47 3.14
C SER A 4 -20.72 -3.94 4.43
N VAL A 5 -20.19 -4.82 5.28
CA VAL A 5 -19.47 -4.47 6.51
C VAL A 5 -18.20 -3.68 6.17
N PHE A 6 -17.41 -4.17 5.21
CA PHE A 6 -16.24 -3.47 4.72
C PHE A 6 -16.61 -2.07 4.20
N GLY A 7 -17.69 -1.96 3.42
CA GLY A 7 -18.13 -0.70 2.86
C GLY A 7 -18.58 0.32 3.91
N ILE A 8 -19.36 -0.12 4.90
CA ILE A 8 -19.78 0.74 6.02
C ILE A 8 -18.55 1.21 6.80
N ALA A 9 -17.66 0.29 7.18
CA ALA A 9 -16.42 0.63 7.90
C ALA A 9 -15.53 1.61 7.12
N SER A 10 -15.48 1.45 5.80
CA SER A 10 -14.69 2.28 4.88
C SER A 10 -15.21 3.71 4.75
N ILE A 11 -16.53 3.93 4.81
CA ILE A 11 -17.14 5.26 4.71
C ILE A 11 -17.02 6.01 6.05
N PHE A 12 -17.35 5.32 7.15
CA PHE A 12 -17.35 5.94 8.47
C PHE A 12 -15.95 6.05 9.07
N GLY A 13 -15.03 5.15 8.73
CA GLY A 13 -13.67 5.09 9.29
C GLY A 13 -12.88 6.41 9.15
N PRO A 14 -12.63 6.91 7.92
CA PRO A 14 -11.90 8.17 7.72
C PRO A 14 -12.59 9.37 8.36
N THR A 15 -13.92 9.45 8.26
CA THR A 15 -14.72 10.55 8.83
C THR A 15 -14.61 10.58 10.36
N VAL A 16 -14.79 9.43 11.01
CA VAL A 16 -14.69 9.29 12.48
C VAL A 16 -13.25 9.50 12.94
N GLY A 17 -12.26 8.92 12.24
CA GLY A 17 -10.84 9.08 12.56
C GLY A 17 -10.36 10.52 12.44
N GLY A 18 -10.78 11.23 11.39
CA GLY A 18 -10.50 12.66 11.20
C GLY A 18 -11.13 13.51 12.29
N TYR A 19 -12.41 13.28 12.60
CA TYR A 19 -13.11 13.98 13.68
C TYR A 19 -12.42 13.78 15.05
N ILE A 20 -12.03 12.54 15.37
CA ILE A 20 -11.29 12.22 16.61
C ILE A 20 -9.94 12.95 16.66
N THR A 21 -9.23 12.99 15.54
CA THR A 21 -7.91 13.63 15.46
C THR A 21 -8.02 15.15 15.64
N ASP A 22 -9.04 15.76 15.03
CA ASP A 22 -9.26 17.21 15.08
C ASP A 22 -9.79 17.70 16.44
N HIS A 23 -10.59 16.90 17.17
CA HIS A 23 -11.30 17.36 18.39
C HIS A 23 -10.81 16.75 19.71
N LEU A 24 -10.16 15.59 19.68
CA LEU A 24 -9.70 14.90 20.88
C LEU A 24 -8.17 14.84 20.89
N SER A 25 -7.62 13.82 20.25
CA SER A 25 -6.19 13.57 20.09
C SER A 25 -6.05 12.39 19.15
N TRP A 26 -5.01 12.37 18.33
CA TRP A 26 -4.67 11.24 17.46
C TRP A 26 -4.57 9.90 18.22
N ARG A 27 -4.25 9.91 19.52
CA ARG A 27 -4.14 8.70 20.36
C ARG A 27 -5.49 7.96 20.50
N TRP A 28 -6.61 8.70 20.48
CA TRP A 28 -7.95 8.12 20.63
C TRP A 28 -8.37 7.24 19.45
N VAL A 29 -7.72 7.40 18.29
CA VAL A 29 -7.92 6.51 17.14
C VAL A 29 -7.57 5.06 17.51
N PHE A 30 -6.65 4.82 18.46
CA PHE A 30 -6.35 3.48 18.95
C PHE A 30 -7.35 2.99 20.00
N TYR A 31 -7.77 3.85 20.93
CA TYR A 31 -8.66 3.47 22.03
C TYR A 31 -10.08 3.11 21.57
N VAL A 32 -10.60 3.74 20.52
CA VAL A 32 -11.94 3.45 19.99
C VAL A 32 -12.07 2.01 19.45
N ASN A 33 -10.96 1.41 19.01
CA ASN A 33 -10.97 0.04 18.51
C ASN A 33 -11.11 -1.03 19.62
N LEU A 34 -10.65 -0.74 20.85
CA LEU A 34 -10.74 -1.68 21.99
C LEU A 34 -12.17 -2.13 22.33
N PRO A 35 -13.14 -1.23 22.59
CA PRO A 35 -14.51 -1.64 22.93
C PRO A 35 -15.20 -2.38 21.79
N ILE A 36 -14.96 -1.96 20.54
CA ILE A 36 -15.50 -2.64 19.35
C ILE A 36 -14.94 -4.06 19.24
N GLY A 37 -13.62 -4.22 19.45
CA GLY A 37 -12.95 -5.52 19.46
C GLY A 37 -13.47 -6.45 20.56
N LEU A 38 -13.68 -5.92 21.77
CA LEU A 38 -14.26 -6.67 22.89
C LEU A 38 -15.70 -7.15 22.59
N LEU A 39 -16.53 -6.29 22.00
CA LEU A 39 -17.88 -6.67 21.57
C LEU A 39 -17.84 -7.77 20.50
N ALA A 40 -16.99 -7.61 19.47
CA ALA A 40 -16.83 -8.62 18.42
C ALA A 40 -16.33 -9.96 19.00
N PHE A 41 -15.40 -9.93 19.95
CA PHE A 41 -14.91 -11.11 20.65
C PHE A 41 -16.01 -11.78 21.48
N GLY A 42 -16.84 -11.01 22.19
CA GLY A 42 -18.00 -11.53 22.91
C GLY A 42 -19.02 -12.21 21.97
N VAL A 43 -19.32 -11.60 20.82
CA VAL A 43 -20.20 -12.21 19.81
C VAL A 43 -19.61 -13.51 19.28
N LEU A 44 -18.30 -13.55 19.03
CA LEU A 44 -17.60 -14.78 18.63
C LEU A 44 -17.76 -15.90 19.68
N LEU A 45 -17.55 -15.60 20.97
CA LEU A 45 -17.70 -16.60 22.03
C LEU A 45 -19.13 -17.17 22.13
N LEU A 46 -20.14 -16.34 21.84
CA LEU A 46 -21.55 -16.71 21.99
C LEU A 46 -22.16 -17.36 20.73
N ALA A 47 -21.71 -16.97 19.54
CA ALA A 47 -22.37 -17.29 18.28
C ALA A 47 -21.52 -18.14 17.32
N PHE A 48 -20.27 -18.45 17.64
CA PHE A 48 -19.43 -19.25 16.75
C PHE A 48 -19.90 -20.73 16.77
N PRO A 49 -20.36 -21.27 15.63
CA PRO A 49 -20.86 -22.65 15.58
C PRO A 49 -19.70 -23.64 15.75
N ASP A 50 -19.93 -24.69 16.53
CA ASP A 50 -18.95 -25.77 16.77
C ASP A 50 -18.83 -26.67 15.52
N VAL A 51 -18.18 -26.16 14.46
CA VAL A 51 -17.99 -26.89 13.19
C VAL A 51 -16.81 -27.85 13.34
N ARG A 52 -17.07 -29.01 13.94
CA ARG A 52 -16.07 -30.09 14.03
C ARG A 52 -15.89 -30.74 12.67
N VAL A 53 -14.89 -30.28 11.92
CA VAL A 53 -14.43 -30.99 10.71
C VAL A 53 -13.81 -32.31 11.15
N ARG A 54 -14.46 -33.43 10.79
CA ARG A 54 -13.97 -34.78 11.08
C ARG A 54 -12.70 -35.03 10.25
N ARG A 55 -11.53 -34.76 10.83
CA ARG A 55 -10.23 -35.07 10.23
C ARG A 55 -9.78 -36.46 10.63
N SER A 56 -9.13 -37.16 9.71
CA SER A 56 -8.57 -38.50 9.94
C SER A 56 -7.33 -38.48 10.84
N ALA A 57 -6.67 -37.33 10.99
CA ALA A 57 -5.52 -37.10 11.87
C ALA A 57 -5.52 -35.66 12.39
N PRO A 58 -4.92 -35.39 13.57
CA PRO A 58 -4.70 -34.03 14.03
C PRO A 58 -3.72 -33.31 13.09
N PRO A 59 -3.99 -32.05 12.69
CA PRO A 59 -3.04 -31.27 11.89
C PRO A 59 -1.71 -31.12 12.62
N GLN A 60 -0.60 -31.31 11.90
CA GLN A 60 0.73 -31.05 12.44
C GLN A 60 1.15 -29.64 12.03
N VAL A 61 1.29 -28.76 13.01
CA VAL A 61 1.72 -27.39 12.76
C VAL A 61 3.23 -27.38 12.51
N ASP A 62 3.65 -26.85 11.36
CA ASP A 62 5.06 -26.64 11.05
C ASP A 62 5.61 -25.40 11.77
N TYR A 63 5.94 -25.56 13.04
CA TYR A 63 6.52 -24.49 13.86
C TYR A 63 7.91 -24.07 13.37
N LEU A 64 8.70 -25.00 12.83
CA LEU A 64 10.05 -24.70 12.35
C LEU A 64 9.97 -23.88 11.07
N GLY A 65 9.15 -24.29 10.11
CA GLY A 65 8.88 -23.55 8.88
C GLY A 65 8.33 -22.16 9.18
N ALA A 66 7.36 -22.05 10.09
CA ALA A 66 6.83 -20.75 10.53
C ALA A 66 7.90 -19.85 11.17
N ALA A 67 8.78 -20.40 12.02
CA ALA A 67 9.85 -19.63 12.65
C ALA A 67 10.90 -19.16 11.63
N LEU A 68 11.33 -20.04 10.72
CA LEU A 68 12.30 -19.70 9.67
C LEU A 68 11.72 -18.69 8.67
N PHE A 69 10.45 -18.86 8.27
CA PHE A 69 9.75 -17.89 7.44
C PHE A 69 9.69 -16.52 8.10
N THR A 70 9.34 -16.46 9.39
CA THR A 70 9.33 -15.21 10.15
C THR A 70 10.73 -14.58 10.21
N ALA A 71 11.76 -15.39 10.50
CA ALA A 71 13.15 -14.95 10.56
C ALA A 71 13.71 -14.52 9.19
N ALA A 72 13.11 -14.94 8.08
CA ALA A 72 13.45 -14.48 6.74
C ALA A 72 12.77 -13.14 6.38
N VAL A 73 11.47 -13.03 6.68
CA VAL A 73 10.64 -11.88 6.30
C VAL A 73 10.94 -10.65 7.15
N VAL A 74 11.15 -10.79 8.46
CA VAL A 74 11.41 -9.65 9.35
C VAL A 74 12.65 -8.83 8.94
N PRO A 75 13.86 -9.41 8.80
CA PRO A 75 15.03 -8.65 8.38
C PRO A 75 14.90 -8.09 6.96
N PHE A 76 14.19 -8.80 6.06
CA PHE A 76 13.89 -8.29 4.72
C PHE A 76 13.04 -7.04 4.76
N MET A 77 11.93 -7.06 5.51
CA MET A 77 11.06 -5.89 5.69
C MET A 77 11.82 -4.74 6.33
N LEU A 78 12.68 -5.03 7.31
CA LEU A 78 13.48 -4.02 7.98
C LEU A 78 14.46 -3.35 7.02
N ALA A 79 15.15 -4.14 6.19
CA ALA A 79 16.08 -3.62 5.19
C ALA A 79 15.38 -2.72 4.17
N VAL A 80 14.21 -3.14 3.67
CA VAL A 80 13.44 -2.33 2.72
C VAL A 80 12.89 -1.05 3.38
N SER A 81 12.56 -1.11 4.67
CA SER A 81 12.01 0.03 5.42
C SER A 81 13.07 1.08 5.78
N TRP A 82 14.29 0.65 6.11
CA TRP A 82 15.38 1.53 6.54
C TRP A 82 16.31 1.96 5.40
N GLY A 83 16.34 1.16 4.33
CA GLY A 83 17.13 1.42 3.13
C GLY A 83 16.80 2.77 2.50
N GLY A 84 17.82 3.61 2.36
CA GLY A 84 17.73 4.94 1.74
C GLY A 84 17.07 6.01 2.60
N THR A 85 16.61 5.69 3.81
CA THR A 85 16.03 6.65 4.75
C THR A 85 16.90 6.79 6.00
N THR A 86 17.09 5.70 6.73
CA THR A 86 17.88 5.65 7.97
C THR A 86 19.32 5.28 7.67
N TYR A 87 19.51 4.29 6.78
CA TYR A 87 20.83 3.83 6.35
C TYR A 87 20.95 3.87 4.83
N PRO A 88 22.13 4.18 4.27
CA PRO A 88 22.38 3.98 2.85
C PRO A 88 22.18 2.50 2.47
N TRP A 89 21.63 2.25 1.29
CA TRP A 89 21.40 0.89 0.76
C TRP A 89 22.66 0.01 0.73
N THR A 90 23.84 0.62 0.63
CA THR A 90 25.14 -0.05 0.58
C THR A 90 25.81 -0.20 1.95
N SER A 91 25.15 0.22 3.03
CA SER A 91 25.71 0.13 4.37
C SER A 91 25.85 -1.33 4.83
N PRO A 92 26.83 -1.65 5.70
CA PRO A 92 26.99 -3.00 6.25
C PRO A 92 25.74 -3.53 6.97
N GLN A 93 24.96 -2.63 7.60
CA GLN A 93 23.71 -2.95 8.28
C GLN A 93 22.66 -3.46 7.29
N GLU A 94 22.41 -2.72 6.21
CA GLU A 94 21.45 -3.09 5.16
C GLU A 94 21.86 -4.38 4.46
N LEU A 95 23.13 -4.48 4.05
CA LEU A 95 23.67 -5.68 3.42
C LEU A 95 23.62 -6.90 4.36
N GLY A 96 23.85 -6.70 5.67
CA GLY A 96 23.72 -7.72 6.69
C GLY A 96 22.27 -8.22 6.83
N LEU A 97 21.29 -7.32 6.83
CA LEU A 97 19.87 -7.68 6.88
C LEU A 97 19.42 -8.45 5.63
N PHE A 98 19.84 -8.02 4.44
CA PHE A 98 19.59 -8.78 3.20
C PHE A 98 20.27 -10.16 3.22
N GLY A 99 21.51 -10.24 3.72
CA GLY A 99 22.23 -11.50 3.87
C GLY A 99 21.54 -12.47 4.84
N LEU A 100 21.09 -11.97 6.00
CA LEU A 100 20.33 -12.76 6.98
C LEU A 100 19.00 -13.26 6.40
N SER A 101 18.26 -12.37 5.74
CA SER A 101 17.01 -12.72 5.05
C SER A 101 17.23 -13.84 4.03
N LEU A 102 18.28 -13.73 3.19
CA LEU A 102 18.60 -14.73 2.19
C LEU A 102 18.98 -16.07 2.84
N GLY A 103 19.79 -16.04 3.90
CA GLY A 103 20.17 -17.22 4.67
C GLY A 103 18.98 -17.94 5.29
N PHE A 104 18.08 -17.21 5.96
CA PHE A 104 16.86 -17.79 6.53
C PHE A 104 15.87 -18.25 5.46
N THR A 105 15.80 -17.58 4.31
CA THR A 105 15.00 -18.05 3.16
C THR A 105 15.53 -19.39 2.65
N ALA A 106 16.85 -19.54 2.49
CA ALA A 106 17.44 -20.80 2.07
C ALA A 106 17.20 -21.93 3.11
N ALA A 107 17.35 -21.61 4.40
CA ALA A 107 17.06 -22.56 5.49
C ALA A 107 15.58 -22.95 5.53
N PHE A 108 14.68 -21.99 5.33
CA PHE A 108 13.24 -22.19 5.23
C PHE A 108 12.91 -23.14 4.07
N LEU A 109 13.37 -22.84 2.85
CA LEU A 109 13.13 -23.69 1.68
C LEU A 109 13.64 -25.12 1.89
N TRP A 110 14.80 -25.28 2.53
CA TRP A 110 15.34 -26.59 2.88
C TRP A 110 14.48 -27.33 3.91
N ALA A 111 14.04 -26.65 4.98
CA ALA A 111 13.16 -27.23 5.99
C ALA A 111 11.83 -27.69 5.38
N GLU A 112 11.29 -26.89 4.45
CA GLU A 112 10.03 -27.16 3.76
C GLU A 112 10.08 -28.42 2.89
N THR A 113 11.24 -28.75 2.32
CA THR A 113 11.40 -30.01 1.58
C THR A 113 11.34 -31.26 2.45
N ARG A 114 11.47 -31.11 3.78
CA ARG A 114 11.51 -32.21 4.76
C ARG A 114 10.28 -32.25 5.67
N ALA A 115 9.47 -31.20 5.68
CA ALA A 115 8.30 -31.09 6.56
C ALA A 115 7.18 -32.10 6.15
N PRO A 116 6.56 -32.82 7.11
CA PRO A 116 5.43 -33.72 6.82
C PRO A 116 4.19 -32.99 6.30
N GLU A 117 3.87 -31.83 6.89
CA GLU A 117 2.82 -30.90 6.47
C GLU A 117 3.45 -29.52 6.24
N PRO A 118 4.05 -29.25 5.07
CA PRO A 118 4.71 -27.98 4.79
C PRO A 118 3.69 -26.83 4.84
N LEU A 119 4.10 -25.71 5.44
CA LEU A 119 3.42 -24.42 5.38
C LEU A 119 3.21 -23.99 3.91
N VAL A 120 4.19 -24.28 3.06
CA VAL A 120 4.30 -23.83 1.68
C VAL A 120 4.64 -25.00 0.76
N PRO A 121 3.63 -25.70 0.21
CA PRO A 121 3.90 -26.76 -0.76
C PRO A 121 4.51 -26.13 -2.01
N LEU A 122 5.81 -26.31 -2.26
CA LEU A 122 6.56 -25.66 -3.37
C LEU A 122 5.94 -25.89 -4.76
N GLY A 123 5.18 -26.98 -4.93
CA GLY A 123 4.39 -27.25 -6.14
C GLY A 123 3.30 -26.20 -6.42
N PHE A 124 2.87 -25.44 -5.42
CA PHE A 124 1.93 -24.33 -5.56
C PHE A 124 2.45 -23.24 -6.50
N PHE A 125 3.73 -22.91 -6.43
CA PHE A 125 4.34 -21.90 -7.31
C PHE A 125 4.57 -22.40 -8.74
N ARG A 126 4.46 -23.71 -8.99
CA ARG A 126 4.49 -24.24 -10.37
C ARG A 126 3.20 -23.92 -11.13
N ASN A 127 2.09 -23.67 -10.43
CA ASN A 127 0.87 -23.24 -11.07
C ASN A 127 0.99 -21.76 -11.46
N ARG A 128 1.05 -21.50 -12.78
CA ARG A 128 1.20 -20.15 -13.33
C ARG A 128 0.09 -19.21 -12.87
N ALA A 129 -1.16 -19.67 -12.80
CA ALA A 129 -2.28 -18.85 -12.36
C ALA A 129 -2.15 -18.43 -10.88
N ALA A 130 -1.65 -19.34 -10.03
CA ALA A 130 -1.35 -19.03 -8.63
C ALA A 130 -0.22 -18.00 -8.50
N LEU A 131 0.90 -18.23 -9.21
CA LEU A 131 2.06 -17.34 -9.17
C LEU A 131 1.72 -15.93 -9.71
N VAL A 132 1.10 -15.85 -10.88
CA VAL A 132 0.69 -14.58 -11.49
C VAL A 132 -0.33 -13.86 -10.61
N GLY A 133 -1.28 -14.59 -10.02
CA GLY A 133 -2.26 -14.01 -9.09
C GLY A 133 -1.60 -13.43 -7.83
N LEU A 134 -0.60 -14.10 -7.25
CA LEU A 134 0.16 -13.59 -6.10
C LEU A 134 1.00 -12.37 -6.46
N VAL A 135 1.71 -12.41 -7.58
CA VAL A 135 2.51 -11.28 -8.08
C VAL A 135 1.60 -10.07 -8.33
N ALA A 136 0.47 -10.29 -9.00
CA ALA A 136 -0.50 -9.23 -9.24
C ALA A 136 -1.09 -8.68 -7.94
N ALA A 137 -1.40 -9.53 -6.96
CA ALA A 137 -1.89 -9.10 -5.65
C ALA A 137 -0.85 -8.26 -4.89
N PHE A 138 0.42 -8.67 -4.93
CA PHE A 138 1.54 -7.93 -4.34
C PHE A 138 1.66 -6.52 -4.94
N PHE A 139 1.79 -6.40 -6.25
CA PHE A 139 1.98 -5.11 -6.90
C PHE A 139 0.72 -4.23 -6.90
N THR A 140 -0.47 -4.82 -6.95
CA THR A 140 -1.72 -4.06 -6.79
C THR A 140 -1.82 -3.48 -5.38
N SER A 141 -1.43 -4.23 -4.35
CA SER A 141 -1.36 -3.71 -2.98
C SER A 141 -0.27 -2.65 -2.81
N LEU A 142 0.87 -2.80 -3.48
CA LEU A 142 1.92 -1.78 -3.53
C LEU A 142 1.37 -0.44 -4.04
N ALA A 143 0.71 -0.44 -5.20
CA ALA A 143 0.10 0.75 -5.79
C ALA A 143 -1.06 1.31 -4.95
N MET A 144 -1.85 0.43 -4.32
CA MET A 144 -2.93 0.83 -3.42
C MET A 144 -2.42 1.63 -2.22
N PHE A 145 -1.37 1.15 -1.56
CA PHE A 145 -0.84 1.81 -0.36
C PHE A 145 -0.18 3.15 -0.68
N ALA A 146 0.52 3.26 -1.81
CA ALA A 146 1.04 4.54 -2.28
C ALA A 146 -0.09 5.57 -2.48
N SER A 147 -1.18 5.19 -3.13
CA SER A 147 -2.35 6.06 -3.30
C SER A 147 -2.96 6.49 -1.95
N ILE A 148 -3.20 5.54 -1.04
CA ILE A 148 -3.81 5.81 0.28
C ILE A 148 -2.93 6.74 1.12
N LEU A 149 -1.61 6.67 1.00
CA LEU A 149 -0.67 7.48 1.79
C LEU A 149 -0.47 8.87 1.20
N PHE A 150 -0.24 8.98 -0.12
CA PHE A 150 0.21 10.24 -0.72
C PHE A 150 -0.92 11.17 -1.17
N ILE A 151 -2.13 10.67 -1.43
CA ILE A 151 -3.26 11.55 -1.78
C ILE A 151 -3.65 12.43 -0.60
N PRO A 152 -3.87 11.92 0.62
CA PRO A 152 -4.11 12.77 1.78
C PRO A 152 -2.98 13.77 2.02
N LEU A 153 -1.72 13.33 1.83
CA LEU A 153 -0.56 14.21 1.93
C LEU A 153 -0.60 15.34 0.89
N PHE A 154 -1.06 15.07 -0.33
CA PHE A 154 -1.27 16.08 -1.36
C PHE A 154 -2.35 17.09 -0.96
N ILE A 155 -3.50 16.61 -0.47
CA ILE A 155 -4.61 17.47 -0.04
C ILE A 155 -4.20 18.39 1.12
N GLN A 156 -3.43 17.87 2.09
CA GLN A 156 -2.97 18.68 3.22
C GLN A 156 -1.81 19.60 2.84
N GLY A 157 -0.77 19.04 2.23
CA GLY A 157 0.48 19.76 2.00
C GLY A 157 0.49 20.67 0.77
N VAL A 158 -0.28 20.34 -0.27
CA VAL A 158 -0.31 21.13 -1.52
C VAL A 158 -1.53 22.03 -1.61
N ILE A 159 -2.72 21.51 -1.25
CA ILE A 159 -3.97 22.28 -1.26
C ILE A 159 -4.13 23.10 0.03
N GLY A 160 -3.53 22.67 1.15
CA GLY A 160 -3.66 23.35 2.44
C GLY A 160 -4.99 23.07 3.15
N ALA A 161 -5.66 21.96 2.83
CA ALA A 161 -6.92 21.59 3.45
C ALA A 161 -6.71 20.87 4.80
N SER A 162 -7.75 20.84 5.64
CA SER A 162 -7.71 20.17 6.96
C SER A 162 -7.57 18.64 6.85
N ALA A 163 -7.19 18.01 7.97
CA ALA A 163 -7.11 16.55 8.07
C ALA A 163 -8.46 15.88 7.79
N THR A 164 -9.58 16.43 8.28
CA THR A 164 -10.92 15.93 7.95
C THR A 164 -11.23 15.97 6.45
N THR A 165 -10.98 17.10 5.77
CA THR A 165 -11.19 17.21 4.31
C THR A 165 -10.28 16.25 3.55
N SER A 166 -9.04 16.11 4.01
CA SER A 166 -8.07 15.17 3.46
C SER A 166 -8.43 13.71 3.66
N GLY A 167 -9.09 13.33 4.76
CA GLY A 167 -9.59 11.97 4.96
C GLY A 167 -10.79 11.69 4.06
N ASN A 168 -11.67 12.68 3.88
CA ASN A 168 -12.88 12.54 3.09
C ASN A 168 -12.62 12.30 1.58
N ILE A 169 -11.45 12.67 1.06
CA ILE A 169 -11.07 12.38 -0.34
C ILE A 169 -10.99 10.87 -0.61
N LEU A 170 -10.76 10.05 0.43
CA LEU A 170 -10.71 8.59 0.31
C LEU A 170 -12.12 7.99 0.19
N THR A 171 -13.15 8.68 0.68
CA THR A 171 -14.54 8.16 0.67
C THR A 171 -15.05 7.83 -0.73
N PRO A 172 -14.93 8.72 -1.76
CA PRO A 172 -15.27 8.37 -3.14
C PRO A 172 -14.52 7.14 -3.66
N MET A 173 -13.21 7.05 -3.39
CA MET A 173 -12.40 5.90 -3.80
C MET A 173 -12.92 4.60 -3.17
N MET A 174 -13.27 4.62 -1.89
CA MET A 174 -13.78 3.44 -1.19
C MET A 174 -15.19 3.05 -1.67
N LEU A 175 -16.06 4.03 -1.95
CA LEU A 175 -17.38 3.78 -2.54
C LEU A 175 -17.24 3.10 -3.90
N SER A 176 -16.40 3.65 -4.77
CA SER A 176 -16.19 3.10 -6.11
C SER A 176 -15.43 1.77 -6.08
N PHE A 177 -14.60 1.54 -5.06
CA PHE A 177 -13.99 0.25 -4.75
C PHE A 177 -15.03 -0.84 -4.45
N ILE A 178 -16.03 -0.55 -3.62
CA ILE A 178 -17.10 -1.52 -3.31
C ILE A 178 -17.88 -1.86 -4.60
N VAL A 179 -18.18 -0.85 -5.42
CA VAL A 179 -18.86 -1.02 -6.70
C VAL A 179 -18.02 -1.89 -7.63
N GLY A 180 -16.73 -1.58 -7.81
CA GLY A 180 -15.80 -2.35 -8.62
C GLY A 180 -15.66 -3.80 -8.15
N SER A 181 -15.53 -4.02 -6.84
CA SER A 181 -15.43 -5.36 -6.24
C SER A 181 -16.70 -6.18 -6.45
N THR A 182 -17.86 -5.57 -6.21
CA THR A 182 -19.15 -6.25 -6.38
C THR A 182 -19.41 -6.55 -7.85
N ALA A 183 -19.17 -5.59 -8.74
CA ALA A 183 -19.35 -5.77 -10.18
C ALA A 183 -18.43 -6.86 -10.72
N ALA A 184 -17.13 -6.84 -10.38
CA ALA A 184 -16.18 -7.87 -10.80
C ALA A 184 -16.60 -9.27 -10.32
N GLY A 185 -16.96 -9.41 -9.04
CA GLY A 185 -17.43 -10.68 -8.49
C GLY A 185 -18.66 -11.22 -9.22
N GLN A 186 -19.64 -10.36 -9.51
CA GLN A 186 -20.86 -10.74 -10.24
C GLN A 186 -20.59 -11.09 -11.71
N ILE A 187 -19.73 -10.32 -12.39
CA ILE A 187 -19.35 -10.59 -13.78
C ILE A 187 -18.61 -11.92 -13.84
N ILE A 188 -17.67 -12.20 -12.94
CA ILE A 188 -16.95 -13.48 -12.89
C ILE A 188 -17.93 -14.63 -12.64
N TYR A 189 -18.84 -14.48 -11.67
CA TYR A 189 -19.85 -15.49 -11.37
C TYR A 189 -20.75 -15.82 -12.57
N ARG A 190 -21.19 -14.80 -13.33
CA ARG A 190 -22.07 -14.99 -14.49
C ARG A 190 -21.34 -15.48 -15.75
N THR A 191 -20.13 -14.98 -15.99
CA THR A 191 -19.41 -15.23 -17.25
C THR A 191 -18.47 -16.42 -17.18
N GLY A 192 -18.00 -16.80 -16.00
CA GLY A 192 -16.94 -17.78 -15.85
C GLY A 192 -15.53 -17.27 -16.16
N ARG A 193 -15.37 -16.01 -16.57
CA ARG A 193 -14.16 -15.50 -17.23
C ARG A 193 -13.40 -14.49 -16.35
N TYR A 194 -12.61 -14.99 -15.40
CA TYR A 194 -11.85 -14.10 -14.52
C TYR A 194 -10.67 -13.40 -15.21
N ARG A 195 -10.09 -13.98 -16.28
CA ARG A 195 -8.96 -13.36 -17.01
C ARG A 195 -9.38 -12.06 -17.67
N ALA A 196 -10.52 -12.06 -18.38
CA ALA A 196 -11.05 -10.85 -19.02
C ALA A 196 -11.36 -9.75 -17.99
N VAL A 197 -11.91 -10.13 -16.84
CA VAL A 197 -12.18 -9.19 -15.74
C VAL A 197 -10.89 -8.65 -15.13
N ALA A 198 -9.85 -9.48 -14.99
CA ALA A 198 -8.54 -9.05 -14.46
C ALA A 198 -7.90 -7.99 -15.35
N VAL A 199 -7.88 -8.23 -16.66
CA VAL A 199 -7.34 -7.29 -17.66
C VAL A 199 -8.12 -5.98 -17.67
N GLY A 200 -9.46 -6.06 -17.68
CA GLY A 200 -10.31 -4.87 -17.61
C GLY A 200 -10.10 -4.06 -16.33
N ALA A 201 -10.01 -4.73 -15.18
CA ALA A 201 -9.76 -4.10 -13.89
C ALA A 201 -8.38 -3.40 -13.84
N LEU A 202 -7.33 -4.04 -14.36
CA LEU A 202 -5.99 -3.46 -14.43
C LEU A 202 -5.90 -2.31 -15.43
N LEU A 203 -6.64 -2.35 -16.55
CA LEU A 203 -6.73 -1.22 -17.49
C LEU A 203 -7.39 0.00 -16.84
N ILE A 204 -8.48 -0.20 -16.10
CA ILE A 204 -9.15 0.87 -15.35
C ILE A 204 -8.20 1.43 -14.28
N LEU A 205 -7.53 0.55 -13.53
CA LEU A 205 -6.56 0.96 -12.52
C LEU A 205 -5.40 1.75 -13.13
N PHE A 206 -4.83 1.28 -14.24
CA PHE A 206 -3.77 1.95 -14.97
C PHE A 206 -4.22 3.35 -15.42
N GLY A 207 -5.41 3.47 -16.02
CA GLY A 207 -5.99 4.76 -16.38
C GLY A 207 -6.13 5.70 -15.18
N GLY A 208 -6.58 5.19 -14.04
CA GLY A 208 -6.65 5.95 -12.78
C GLY A 208 -5.29 6.44 -12.30
N MET A 209 -4.25 5.60 -12.35
CA MET A 209 -2.89 5.98 -11.97
C MET A 209 -2.30 7.01 -12.95
N VAL A 210 -2.56 6.88 -14.25
CA VAL A 210 -2.16 7.88 -15.25
C VAL A 210 -2.84 9.23 -14.98
N LEU A 211 -4.12 9.24 -14.64
CA LEU A 211 -4.82 10.48 -14.25
C LEU A 211 -4.23 11.10 -12.97
N LEU A 212 -3.87 10.30 -11.97
CA LEU A 212 -3.18 10.81 -10.79
C LEU A 212 -1.79 11.35 -11.12
N SER A 213 -1.11 10.77 -12.11
CA SER A 213 0.21 11.23 -12.55
C SER A 213 0.20 12.60 -13.26
N THR A 214 -0.98 13.14 -13.58
CA THR A 214 -1.14 14.50 -14.13
C THR A 214 -1.41 15.56 -13.06
N VAL A 215 -1.59 15.16 -11.80
CA VAL A 215 -1.86 16.10 -10.70
C VAL A 215 -0.68 17.07 -10.54
N ASP A 216 -1.00 18.35 -10.32
CA ASP A 216 -0.07 19.46 -10.17
C ASP A 216 -0.46 20.38 -9.02
N ALA A 217 0.39 21.35 -8.69
CA ALA A 217 0.13 22.29 -7.60
C ALA A 217 -1.14 23.15 -7.78
N ASN A 218 -1.70 23.21 -8.99
CA ASN A 218 -2.92 23.96 -9.33
C ASN A 218 -4.17 23.07 -9.30
N THR A 219 -4.01 21.76 -9.15
CA THR A 219 -5.11 20.81 -9.15
C THR A 219 -5.94 20.97 -7.88
N GLY A 220 -7.17 21.41 -8.03
CA GLY A 220 -8.11 21.59 -6.92
C GLY A 220 -8.72 20.27 -6.42
N TYR A 221 -9.32 20.32 -5.23
CA TYR A 221 -9.97 19.19 -4.58
C TYR A 221 -10.99 18.46 -5.48
N LEU A 222 -11.85 19.23 -6.17
CA LEU A 222 -12.87 18.67 -7.07
C LEU A 222 -12.28 17.95 -8.29
N GLY A 223 -11.08 18.35 -8.74
CA GLY A 223 -10.39 17.70 -9.85
C GLY A 223 -9.89 16.29 -9.50
N ILE A 224 -9.61 16.03 -8.23
CA ILE A 224 -9.08 14.74 -7.74
C ILE A 224 -10.20 13.71 -7.56
N LEU A 225 -11.44 14.15 -7.27
CA LEU A 225 -12.59 13.27 -7.08
C LEU A 225 -12.83 12.25 -8.23
N PRO A 226 -12.87 12.64 -9.51
CA PRO A 226 -13.03 11.67 -10.59
C PRO A 226 -11.86 10.69 -10.67
N TYR A 227 -10.63 11.11 -10.33
CA TYR A 227 -9.46 10.22 -10.33
C TYR A 227 -9.58 9.16 -9.23
N MET A 228 -10.04 9.56 -8.04
CA MET A 228 -10.35 8.65 -6.94
C MET A 228 -11.38 7.60 -7.32
N LEU A 229 -12.43 8.01 -8.05
CA LEU A 229 -13.47 7.09 -8.51
C LEU A 229 -12.88 6.02 -9.44
N VAL A 230 -12.10 6.42 -10.44
CA VAL A 230 -11.48 5.48 -11.41
C VAL A 230 -10.52 4.52 -10.71
N VAL A 231 -9.64 5.05 -9.85
CA VAL A 231 -8.69 4.23 -9.07
C VAL A 231 -9.42 3.24 -8.18
N GLY A 232 -10.45 3.70 -7.46
CA GLY A 232 -11.25 2.83 -6.61
C GLY A 232 -11.93 1.70 -7.39
N ILE A 233 -12.52 1.96 -8.55
CA ILE A 233 -13.13 0.91 -9.39
C ILE A 233 -12.08 -0.14 -9.80
N GLY A 234 -10.91 0.31 -10.27
CA GLY A 234 -9.82 -0.59 -10.68
C GLY A 234 -9.29 -1.45 -9.53
N LEU A 235 -9.00 -0.84 -8.38
CA LEU A 235 -8.58 -1.54 -7.17
C LEU A 235 -9.66 -2.50 -6.65
N GLY A 236 -10.91 -2.05 -6.65
CA GLY A 236 -12.06 -2.84 -6.21
C GLY A 236 -12.23 -4.08 -7.07
N ALA A 237 -12.12 -3.95 -8.38
CA ALA A 237 -12.30 -5.05 -9.32
C ALA A 237 -11.12 -6.05 -9.30
N THR A 238 -9.88 -5.59 -9.07
CA THR A 238 -8.68 -6.46 -9.04
C THR A 238 -8.67 -7.40 -7.83
N MET A 239 -9.07 -6.90 -6.65
CA MET A 239 -9.04 -7.66 -5.38
C MET A 239 -9.77 -9.02 -5.40
N PRO A 240 -11.08 -9.10 -5.71
CA PRO A 240 -11.78 -10.37 -5.79
C PRO A 240 -11.29 -11.21 -6.97
N THR A 241 -10.91 -10.59 -8.09
CA THR A 241 -10.47 -11.29 -9.30
C THR A 241 -9.24 -12.15 -9.05
N PHE A 242 -8.18 -11.57 -8.46
CA PHE A 242 -6.97 -12.34 -8.16
C PHE A 242 -7.18 -13.35 -7.03
N THR A 243 -8.04 -13.02 -6.05
CA THR A 243 -8.42 -14.00 -5.01
C THR A 243 -9.06 -15.23 -5.63
N ILE A 244 -10.02 -15.04 -6.54
CA ILE A 244 -10.70 -16.14 -7.23
C ILE A 244 -9.72 -16.91 -8.12
N ALA A 245 -8.83 -16.23 -8.85
CA ALA A 245 -7.83 -16.87 -9.70
C ALA A 245 -6.92 -17.82 -8.89
N VAL A 246 -6.37 -17.35 -7.77
CA VAL A 246 -5.47 -18.14 -6.91
C VAL A 246 -6.23 -19.25 -6.17
N GLN A 247 -7.46 -18.99 -5.69
CA GLN A 247 -8.29 -20.02 -5.06
C GLN A 247 -8.71 -21.12 -6.03
N ASN A 248 -8.98 -20.78 -7.30
CA ASN A 248 -9.33 -21.76 -8.33
C ASN A 248 -8.12 -22.62 -8.77
N ALA A 249 -6.90 -22.11 -8.57
CA ALA A 249 -5.66 -22.80 -8.90
C ALA A 249 -5.28 -23.94 -7.92
N VAL A 250 -5.98 -24.08 -6.78
CA VAL A 250 -5.66 -25.05 -5.73
C VAL A 250 -6.80 -26.01 -5.37
N PRO A 251 -6.49 -27.20 -4.82
CA PRO A 251 -7.48 -28.09 -4.23
C PRO A 251 -8.17 -27.47 -3.01
N TYR A 252 -9.40 -27.92 -2.71
CA TYR A 252 -10.19 -27.40 -1.59
C TYR A 252 -9.46 -27.45 -0.22
N PRO A 253 -8.73 -28.53 0.14
CA PRO A 253 -7.97 -28.58 1.39
C PRO A 253 -6.87 -27.53 1.50
N GLN A 254 -6.41 -26.98 0.38
CA GLN A 254 -5.32 -26.00 0.29
C GLN A 254 -5.82 -24.55 0.16
N LEU A 255 -7.15 -24.32 0.14
CA LEU A 255 -7.72 -22.98 0.03
C LEU A 255 -7.30 -22.03 1.15
N GLY A 256 -7.14 -22.56 2.38
CA GLY A 256 -6.65 -21.79 3.52
C GLY A 256 -5.24 -21.27 3.29
N MET A 257 -4.34 -22.13 2.82
CA MET A 257 -2.96 -21.77 2.46
C MET A 257 -2.93 -20.74 1.33
N ALA A 258 -3.67 -20.97 0.24
CA ALA A 258 -3.73 -20.04 -0.89
C ALA A 258 -4.26 -18.65 -0.50
N THR A 259 -5.27 -18.60 0.37
CA THR A 259 -5.81 -17.33 0.88
C THR A 259 -4.84 -16.65 1.85
N GLY A 260 -4.16 -17.42 2.70
CA GLY A 260 -3.09 -16.91 3.56
C GLY A 260 -1.94 -16.28 2.76
N PHE A 261 -1.53 -16.93 1.67
CA PHE A 261 -0.54 -16.39 0.75
C PHE A 261 -0.97 -15.12 0.04
N MET A 262 -2.23 -15.06 -0.40
CA MET A 262 -2.79 -13.83 -0.95
C MET A 262 -2.74 -12.68 0.07
N SER A 263 -3.10 -12.94 1.32
CA SER A 263 -3.01 -11.95 2.40
C SER A 263 -1.57 -11.54 2.67
N PHE A 264 -0.63 -12.50 2.69
CA PHE A 264 0.80 -12.24 2.85
C PHE A 264 1.32 -11.37 1.69
N ALA A 265 1.07 -11.76 0.43
CA ALA A 265 1.50 -11.00 -0.74
C ALA A 265 0.98 -9.56 -0.71
N ARG A 266 -0.27 -9.36 -0.31
CA ARG A 266 -0.86 -8.02 -0.16
C ARG A 266 -0.23 -7.21 0.97
N ALA A 267 -0.06 -7.80 2.15
CA ALA A 267 0.52 -7.12 3.30
C ALA A 267 1.97 -6.72 3.02
N THR A 268 2.77 -7.64 2.49
CA THR A 268 4.17 -7.41 2.10
C THR A 268 4.25 -6.38 0.97
N GLY A 269 3.39 -6.48 -0.06
CA GLY A 269 3.32 -5.50 -1.15
C GLY A 269 2.97 -4.10 -0.65
N GLY A 270 2.02 -3.99 0.28
CA GLY A 270 1.65 -2.72 0.90
C GLY A 270 2.78 -2.10 1.74
N ALA A 271 3.45 -2.92 2.56
CA ALA A 271 4.56 -2.46 3.39
C ALA A 271 5.77 -2.01 2.55
N ILE A 272 6.18 -2.83 1.58
CA ILE A 272 7.26 -2.48 0.63
C ILE A 272 6.87 -1.24 -0.18
N GLY A 273 5.62 -1.17 -0.63
CA GLY A 273 5.13 -0.03 -1.39
C GLY A 273 5.21 1.28 -0.64
N ALA A 274 4.77 1.28 0.61
CA ALA A 274 4.88 2.44 1.48
C ALA A 274 6.34 2.88 1.67
N ALA A 275 7.25 1.93 1.92
CA ALA A 275 8.67 2.21 2.14
C ALA A 275 9.38 2.74 0.87
N VAL A 276 9.27 2.01 -0.24
CA VAL A 276 9.91 2.38 -1.51
C VAL A 276 9.37 3.70 -2.02
N MET A 277 8.04 3.86 -2.02
CA MET A 277 7.43 5.09 -2.51
C MET A 277 7.71 6.27 -1.57
N GLY A 278 7.73 6.05 -0.25
CA GLY A 278 8.17 7.05 0.73
C GLY A 278 9.60 7.52 0.46
N SER A 279 10.50 6.59 0.16
CA SER A 279 11.88 6.90 -0.21
C SER A 279 11.96 7.70 -1.52
N ILE A 280 11.20 7.32 -2.55
CA ILE A 280 11.13 8.06 -3.83
C ILE A 280 10.62 9.49 -3.61
N VAL A 281 9.52 9.65 -2.87
CA VAL A 281 8.92 10.96 -2.57
C VAL A 281 9.86 11.81 -1.74
N ALA A 282 10.50 11.27 -0.70
CA ALA A 282 11.44 12.01 0.14
C ALA A 282 12.65 12.51 -0.66
N ASN A 283 13.25 11.64 -1.49
CA ASN A 283 14.39 12.00 -2.32
C ASN A 283 14.02 13.02 -3.40
N ARG A 284 12.87 12.85 -4.07
CA ARG A 284 12.42 13.80 -5.09
C ARG A 284 12.00 15.14 -4.49
N LEU A 285 11.34 15.14 -3.32
CA LEU A 285 11.00 16.37 -2.61
C LEU A 285 12.27 17.16 -2.31
N SER A 286 13.29 16.49 -1.76
CA SER A 286 14.56 17.12 -1.41
C SER A 286 15.21 17.84 -2.60
N ALA A 287 15.31 17.13 -3.73
CA ALA A 287 15.87 17.67 -4.96
C ALA A 287 15.04 18.83 -5.52
N ALA A 288 13.72 18.63 -5.67
CA ALA A 288 12.81 19.63 -6.24
C ALA A 288 12.71 20.89 -5.35
N PHE A 289 12.76 20.73 -4.03
CA PHE A 289 12.72 21.85 -3.10
C PHE A 289 13.95 22.74 -3.24
N THR A 290 15.14 22.15 -3.33
CA THR A 290 16.39 22.88 -3.55
C THR A 290 16.37 23.63 -4.89
N GLU A 291 15.85 23.00 -5.94
CA GLU A 291 15.71 23.58 -7.28
C GLU A 291 14.70 24.75 -7.31
N ASN A 292 13.52 24.57 -6.71
CA ASN A 292 12.50 25.60 -6.61
C ASN A 292 12.98 26.79 -5.79
N LEU A 293 13.68 26.53 -4.68
CA LEU A 293 14.20 27.58 -3.83
C LEU A 293 15.27 28.42 -4.56
N ARG A 294 16.16 27.78 -5.33
CA ARG A 294 17.14 28.47 -6.20
C ARG A 294 16.43 29.37 -7.22
N THR A 295 15.37 28.88 -7.81
CA THR A 295 14.61 29.59 -8.84
C THR A 295 13.86 30.80 -8.26
N LEU A 296 13.21 30.64 -7.10
CA LEU A 296 12.39 31.69 -6.49
C LEU A 296 13.21 32.78 -5.77
N LEU A 297 14.34 32.42 -5.14
CA LEU A 297 15.19 33.39 -4.43
C LEU A 297 16.23 34.06 -5.34
N GLY A 298 16.63 33.41 -6.44
CA GLY A 298 17.74 33.84 -7.28
C GLY A 298 19.11 33.66 -6.59
N PRO A 299 20.22 33.73 -7.37
CA PRO A 299 21.56 33.44 -6.85
C PRO A 299 22.03 34.40 -5.75
N GLU A 300 21.62 35.67 -5.79
CA GLU A 300 22.02 36.68 -4.79
C GLU A 300 21.47 36.40 -3.39
N ARG A 301 20.17 36.09 -3.28
CA ARG A 301 19.54 35.79 -1.97
C ARG A 301 19.87 34.39 -1.48
N MET A 302 20.16 33.47 -2.40
CA MET A 302 20.72 32.15 -2.04
C MET A 302 22.07 32.31 -1.34
N GLY A 303 22.89 33.26 -1.83
CA GLY A 303 24.17 33.72 -1.27
C GLY A 303 24.08 34.37 0.12
N ALA A 304 22.88 34.82 0.52
CA ALA A 304 22.62 35.47 1.80
C ALA A 304 21.94 34.56 2.85
N LEU A 305 21.61 33.31 2.52
CA LEU A 305 21.04 32.37 3.48
C LEU A 305 22.07 32.02 4.58
N PRO A 306 21.67 31.99 5.86
CA PRO A 306 22.54 31.53 6.95
C PRO A 306 23.01 30.09 6.70
N ASP A 307 24.28 29.79 7.00
CA ASP A 307 24.87 28.48 6.68
C ASP A 307 24.13 27.31 7.37
N GLY A 308 23.64 27.50 8.59
CA GLY A 308 22.82 26.49 9.28
C GLY A 308 21.47 26.22 8.60
N LEU A 309 20.91 27.20 7.88
CA LEU A 309 19.70 27.00 7.08
C LEU A 309 20.08 26.32 5.76
N ARG A 310 21.20 26.69 5.12
CA ARG A 310 21.69 25.98 3.91
C ARG A 310 21.94 24.50 4.16
N ASP A 311 22.55 24.14 5.28
CA ASP A 311 22.80 22.75 5.65
C ASP A 311 21.48 22.00 5.91
N ALA A 312 20.53 22.62 6.61
CA ALA A 312 19.20 22.04 6.81
C ALA A 312 18.41 21.87 5.51
N LEU A 313 18.53 22.83 4.57
CA LEU A 313 17.89 22.79 3.26
C LEU A 313 18.59 21.81 2.30
N SER A 314 19.85 21.42 2.56
CA SER A 314 20.59 20.42 1.79
C SER A 314 20.23 18.97 2.13
N ASN A 315 19.59 18.74 3.30
CA ASN A 315 19.02 17.45 3.70
C ASN A 315 17.52 17.51 4.11
N PRO A 316 16.60 17.88 3.19
CA PRO A 316 15.15 17.93 3.43
C PRO A 316 14.49 16.59 3.77
N SER A 317 15.14 15.45 3.52
CA SER A 317 14.63 14.11 3.85
C SER A 317 14.30 13.98 5.33
N ASN A 318 15.09 14.60 6.21
CA ASN A 318 14.82 14.66 7.66
C ASN A 318 13.57 15.47 8.02
N LEU A 319 13.18 16.45 7.19
CA LEU A 319 11.96 17.25 7.40
C LEU A 319 10.71 16.45 7.05
N LEU A 320 10.76 15.64 5.98
CA LEU A 320 9.64 14.80 5.59
C LEU A 320 9.51 13.55 6.46
N ALA A 321 10.62 12.90 6.84
CA ALA A 321 10.62 11.74 7.74
C ALA A 321 9.99 12.08 9.10
N ARG A 322 10.39 13.22 9.71
CA ARG A 322 9.75 13.74 10.93
C ARG A 322 8.27 14.09 10.73
N GLY A 323 7.91 14.55 9.55
CA GLY A 323 6.53 14.91 9.22
C GLY A 323 5.58 13.72 9.02
N LEU A 324 6.09 12.63 8.44
CA LEU A 324 5.37 11.37 8.25
C LEU A 324 5.24 10.59 9.57
N GLU A 325 6.27 10.60 10.43
CA GLU A 325 6.23 9.93 11.74
C GLU A 325 5.33 10.65 12.76
N GLY A 326 5.12 11.96 12.61
CA GLY A 326 4.39 12.80 13.58
C GLY A 326 2.95 13.17 13.22
N GLY A 327 2.43 12.74 12.06
CA GLY A 327 1.08 13.15 11.60
C GLY A 327 0.91 14.67 11.40
N GLY A 328 2.02 15.40 11.25
CA GLY A 328 2.04 16.85 11.40
C GLY A 328 3.18 17.54 10.65
N GLY A 329 3.63 17.02 9.51
CA GLY A 329 4.82 17.54 8.78
C GLY A 329 4.86 19.03 8.45
N MET A 330 3.76 19.77 8.60
CA MET A 330 3.73 21.22 8.45
C MET A 330 4.01 21.99 9.74
N SER A 331 3.84 21.38 10.94
CA SER A 331 4.17 22.03 12.21
C SER A 331 5.67 22.26 12.37
N SER A 332 6.51 21.35 11.84
CA SER A 332 7.97 21.51 11.79
C SER A 332 8.44 22.61 10.85
N ALA A 333 7.73 22.84 9.73
CA ALA A 333 8.00 23.98 8.85
C ALA A 333 7.60 25.31 9.55
N GLY A 334 6.47 25.31 10.28
CA GLY A 334 6.06 26.44 11.12
C GLY A 334 7.04 26.75 12.26
N GLU A 335 7.63 25.73 12.89
CA GLU A 335 8.69 25.92 13.90
C GLU A 335 9.98 26.51 13.31
N LEU A 336 10.39 26.05 12.12
CA LEU A 336 11.53 26.62 11.41
C LEU A 336 11.29 28.09 11.02
N LEU A 337 10.07 28.43 10.60
CA LEU A 337 9.68 29.81 10.28
C LEU A 337 9.61 30.70 11.52
N ASN A 338 9.10 30.17 12.64
CA ASN A 338 9.08 30.89 13.92
C ASN A 338 10.50 31.19 14.44
N ARG A 339 11.49 30.32 14.15
CA ARG A 339 12.90 30.58 14.46
C ARG A 339 13.55 31.68 13.60
N LEU A 340 12.97 32.01 12.44
CA LEU A 340 13.52 33.00 11.51
C LEU A 340 13.05 34.45 11.77
N GLY A 341 12.12 34.67 12.70
CA GLY A 341 11.72 36.01 13.17
C GLY A 341 10.99 36.90 12.13
N PRO A 342 10.73 38.18 12.43
CA PRO A 342 9.89 39.07 11.60
C PRO A 342 10.44 39.40 10.20
N GLN A 343 11.74 39.17 9.95
CA GLN A 343 12.35 39.30 8.62
C GLN A 343 11.99 38.12 7.68
N ALA A 344 11.32 37.09 8.21
CA ALA A 344 10.90 35.90 7.48
C ALA A 344 9.60 36.06 6.67
N GLY A 345 8.96 37.23 6.64
CA GLY A 345 7.68 37.40 5.92
C GLY A 345 7.76 37.02 4.43
N GLY A 346 8.77 37.54 3.72
CA GLY A 346 9.01 37.22 2.30
C GLY A 346 9.69 35.86 2.09
N LEU A 347 10.77 35.58 2.84
CA LEU A 347 11.51 34.32 2.76
C LEU A 347 10.65 33.11 3.14
N GLY A 348 9.77 33.27 4.12
CA GLY A 348 8.89 32.21 4.61
C GLY A 348 7.81 31.84 3.62
N GLN A 349 7.19 32.82 2.96
CA GLN A 349 6.26 32.56 1.85
C GLN A 349 6.97 31.84 0.69
N THR A 350 8.18 32.29 0.32
CA THR A 350 8.98 31.62 -0.72
C THR A 350 9.37 30.20 -0.34
N LEU A 351 9.73 29.94 0.93
CA LEU A 351 10.05 28.60 1.42
C LEU A 351 8.82 27.68 1.40
N LEU A 352 7.66 28.18 1.85
CA LEU A 352 6.41 27.42 1.81
C LEU A 352 5.97 27.12 0.37
N GLU A 353 6.12 28.08 -0.54
CA GLU A 353 5.80 27.89 -1.96
C GLU A 353 6.76 26.90 -2.65
N ALA A 354 8.07 27.01 -2.38
CA ALA A 354 9.06 26.05 -2.86
C ALA A 354 8.74 24.62 -2.37
N LEU A 355 8.36 24.47 -1.10
CA LEU A 355 7.99 23.20 -0.49
C LEU A 355 6.70 22.65 -1.10
N ARG A 356 5.68 23.49 -1.28
CA ARG A 356 4.41 23.14 -1.92
C ARG A 356 4.63 22.60 -3.33
N LEU A 357 5.41 23.31 -4.15
CA LEU A 357 5.73 22.90 -5.53
C LEU A 357 6.55 21.61 -5.55
N ALA A 358 7.52 21.48 -4.65
CA ALA A 358 8.35 20.28 -4.56
C ALA A 358 7.55 19.06 -4.12
N LEU A 359 6.61 19.22 -3.19
CA LEU A 359 5.74 18.14 -2.72
C LEU A 359 4.80 17.69 -3.84
N ALA A 360 4.22 18.63 -4.59
CA ALA A 360 3.41 18.31 -5.76
C ALA A 360 4.21 17.51 -6.80
N ASP A 361 5.46 17.90 -7.09
CA ASP A 361 6.30 17.19 -8.05
C ASP A 361 6.74 15.79 -7.55
N ALA A 362 7.07 15.67 -6.26
CA ALA A 362 7.43 14.40 -5.65
C ALA A 362 6.27 13.38 -5.68
N ILE A 363 5.06 13.83 -5.32
CA ILE A 363 3.85 13.00 -5.38
C ILE A 363 3.49 12.66 -6.82
N ARG A 364 3.66 13.58 -7.76
CA ARG A 364 3.46 13.31 -9.19
C ARG A 364 4.40 12.21 -9.68
N LEU A 365 5.69 12.26 -9.31
CA LEU A 365 6.65 11.21 -9.66
C LEU A 365 6.22 9.86 -9.09
N ALA A 366 5.78 9.83 -7.84
CA ALA A 366 5.26 8.62 -7.20
C ALA A 366 4.14 7.97 -8.02
N PHE A 367 3.14 8.75 -8.46
CA PHE A 367 2.05 8.22 -9.28
C PHE A 367 2.49 7.76 -10.67
N ARG A 368 3.53 8.37 -11.27
CA ARG A 368 4.11 7.87 -12.53
C ARG A 368 4.77 6.51 -12.34
N VAL A 369 5.51 6.33 -11.24
CA VAL A 369 6.12 5.05 -10.90
C VAL A 369 5.04 3.99 -10.66
N ASP A 370 3.98 4.32 -9.92
CA ASP A 370 2.84 3.41 -9.73
C ASP A 370 2.15 3.06 -11.04
N ALA A 371 1.92 4.03 -11.94
CA ALA A 371 1.34 3.76 -13.25
C ALA A 371 2.20 2.78 -14.06
N ALA A 372 3.52 2.94 -14.03
CA ALA A 372 4.45 2.02 -14.69
C ALA A 372 4.41 0.62 -14.06
N LEU A 373 4.31 0.52 -12.73
CA LEU A 373 4.17 -0.76 -12.03
C LEU A 373 2.85 -1.46 -12.35
N VAL A 374 1.73 -0.72 -12.38
CA VAL A 374 0.43 -1.28 -12.78
C VAL A 374 0.45 -1.73 -14.24
N LEU A 375 1.10 -0.99 -15.13
CA LEU A 375 1.29 -1.40 -16.53
C LEU A 375 2.11 -2.69 -16.63
N LEU A 376 3.19 -2.81 -15.86
CA LEU A 376 3.98 -4.04 -15.79
C LEU A 376 3.12 -5.23 -15.35
N VAL A 377 2.31 -5.06 -14.30
CA VAL A 377 1.37 -6.10 -13.83
C VAL A 377 0.35 -6.44 -14.92
N LEU A 378 -0.19 -5.44 -15.62
CA LEU A 378 -1.10 -5.64 -16.74
C LEU A 378 -0.46 -6.49 -17.82
N VAL A 379 0.77 -6.18 -18.22
CA VAL A 379 1.51 -6.98 -19.22
C VAL A 379 1.73 -8.41 -18.71
N VAL A 380 2.16 -8.58 -17.47
CA VAL A 380 2.36 -9.91 -16.87
C VAL A 380 1.06 -10.71 -16.84
N VAL A 381 -0.05 -10.11 -16.43
CA VAL A 381 -1.36 -10.76 -16.38
C VAL A 381 -1.86 -11.10 -17.79
N VAL A 382 -1.73 -10.19 -18.75
CA VAL A 382 -2.13 -10.45 -20.14
C VAL A 382 -1.35 -11.62 -20.73
N LEU A 383 -0.04 -11.68 -20.50
CA LEU A 383 0.84 -12.69 -21.10
C LEU A 383 0.77 -14.05 -20.39
N PHE A 384 0.68 -14.07 -19.06
CA PHE A 384 0.91 -15.28 -18.26
C PHE A 384 -0.31 -15.78 -17.47
N LEU A 385 -1.38 -14.99 -17.34
CA LEU A 385 -2.59 -15.48 -16.66
C LEU A 385 -3.37 -16.41 -17.60
N GLU A 386 -3.26 -17.72 -17.35
CA GLU A 386 -4.05 -18.74 -18.04
C GLU A 386 -5.52 -18.69 -17.57
N GLU A 387 -6.46 -18.87 -18.49
CA GLU A 387 -7.89 -18.88 -18.18
C GLU A 387 -8.33 -20.31 -17.83
N LEU A 388 -8.25 -20.65 -16.54
CA LEU A 388 -8.80 -21.91 -16.03
C LEU A 388 -10.33 -21.81 -15.93
N PRO A 389 -11.12 -22.77 -16.46
CA PRO A 389 -12.57 -22.75 -16.26
C PRO A 389 -12.92 -22.75 -14.77
N LEU A 390 -13.91 -21.95 -14.37
CA LEU A 390 -14.36 -21.91 -12.97
C LEU A 390 -14.91 -23.26 -12.55
N ARG A 391 -14.50 -23.73 -11.37
CA ARG A 391 -15.04 -24.96 -10.78
C ARG A 391 -16.47 -24.71 -10.31
N SER A 392 -17.41 -25.54 -10.78
CA SER A 392 -18.82 -25.49 -10.37
C SER A 392 -19.11 -26.36 -9.14
N SER A 393 -18.20 -27.25 -8.74
CA SER A 393 -18.29 -28.04 -7.50
C SER A 393 -16.93 -28.31 -6.86
N HIS A 394 -16.91 -28.52 -5.54
CA HIS A 394 -15.71 -28.90 -4.79
C HIS A 394 -15.16 -30.28 -5.15
N THR A 395 -15.96 -31.11 -5.85
CA THR A 395 -15.59 -32.46 -6.28
C THR A 395 -14.85 -32.51 -7.62
N GLN A 396 -14.82 -31.42 -8.40
CA GLN A 396 -14.08 -31.40 -9.66
C GLN A 396 -12.56 -31.40 -9.41
N PRO A 397 -11.77 -32.26 -10.07
CA PRO A 397 -10.31 -32.28 -9.90
C PRO A 397 -9.67 -30.99 -10.43
N VAL A 398 -8.59 -30.55 -9.77
CA VAL A 398 -7.78 -29.42 -10.23
C VAL A 398 -7.08 -29.84 -11.53
N ARG A 399 -7.36 -29.13 -12.62
CA ARG A 399 -6.68 -29.40 -13.89
C ARG A 399 -5.24 -28.85 -13.82
N PRO A 400 -4.22 -29.63 -14.19
CA PRO A 400 -2.87 -29.10 -14.30
C PRO A 400 -2.84 -27.98 -15.35
N SER A 401 -2.19 -26.86 -15.03
CA SER A 401 -1.83 -25.84 -16.02
C SER A 401 -0.94 -26.47 -17.08
N ALA A 402 -1.16 -26.14 -18.35
CA ALA A 402 -0.48 -26.76 -19.49
C ALA A 402 0.99 -26.30 -19.63
#